data_AF-A0AA41MPV9-F1
#
_entry.id   AF-A0AA41MPV9-F1
#
_cell.length_a   1.000
_cell.length_b   1.000
_cell.length_c   1.000
_cell.angle_alpha   90.00
_cell.angle_beta   90.00
_cell.angle_gamma   90.00
#
_symmetry.space_group_name_H-M   'P 1'
#
loop_
_entity.id
_entity.type
_entity.pdbx_description
1 polymer ?
#
loop_
_entity_poly.entity_id
_entity_poly.type
_entity_poly.pdbx_seq_one_letter_code
_entity_poly.pdbx_strand_id
1 'polypeptide(L)'
;MVMLNCSKEAATAIRGAIILVKFSIVPVRRGYWWNEMGKPHTVPCKVTGCCSVLVRLIPKQLMMAGIDDCYTSARDCTATLGNFAKATFDAISKTFSYLTHDLWKETVFTKFPYQEFTDHLVKTHTRVSVQRTQAPAVTTT
;
A
#
# COMPACT_ATOMS: atom_id res chain seq x y z
N MET A 1 -3.41 -5.98 0.55
CA MET A 1 -4.06 -7.31 0.56
C MET A 1 -3.20 -8.20 1.41
N VAL A 2 -3.67 -8.75 2.54
CA VAL A 2 -2.86 -9.71 3.31
C VAL A 2 -2.79 -10.99 2.49
N MET A 3 -1.62 -11.25 1.92
CA MET A 3 -1.45 -12.30 0.93
C MET A 3 -1.03 -13.59 1.62
N LEU A 4 -2.03 -14.44 1.81
CA LEU A 4 -1.86 -15.81 2.30
C LEU A 4 -1.50 -16.68 1.11
N ASN A 5 -0.36 -17.37 1.16
CA ASN A 5 0.01 -18.35 0.15
C ASN A 5 -0.19 -19.76 0.73
N CYS A 6 -0.87 -20.63 0.00
CA CYS A 6 -1.01 -22.04 0.35
C CYS A 6 -0.14 -22.87 -0.59
N SER A 7 0.72 -23.72 -0.05
CA SER A 7 1.58 -24.60 -0.84
C SER A 7 1.75 -25.93 -0.10
N LYS A 8 2.09 -26.99 -0.84
CA LYS A 8 2.28 -28.34 -0.27
C LYS A 8 3.42 -28.39 0.75
N GLU A 9 4.42 -27.54 0.59
CA GLU A 9 5.56 -27.42 1.52
C GLU A 9 5.55 -26.06 2.23
N ALA A 10 5.76 -26.08 3.55
CA ALA A 10 5.76 -24.87 4.38
C ALA A 10 6.83 -23.85 3.95
N ALA A 11 8.05 -24.30 3.61
CA ALA A 11 9.13 -23.40 3.21
C ALA A 11 8.79 -22.63 1.92
N THR A 12 8.14 -23.29 0.97
CA THR A 12 7.71 -22.69 -0.29
C THR A 12 6.52 -21.74 -0.09
N ALA A 13 5.59 -22.09 0.81
CA ALA A 13 4.50 -21.18 1.21
C ALA A 13 5.04 -19.87 1.79
N ILE A 14 6.00 -19.94 2.72
CA ILE A 14 6.62 -18.78 3.38
C ILE A 14 7.36 -17.91 2.35
N ARG A 15 8.20 -18.51 1.49
CA ARG A 15 8.93 -17.78 0.46
C ARG A 15 8.00 -17.06 -0.52
N GLY A 16 6.95 -17.74 -0.98
CA GLY A 16 5.93 -17.15 -1.85
C GLY A 16 5.16 -16.02 -1.17
N ALA A 17 4.78 -16.20 0.10
CA ALA A 17 4.09 -15.17 0.89
C ALA A 17 4.95 -13.90 1.03
N ILE A 18 6.26 -14.02 1.31
CA ILE A 18 7.17 -12.86 1.43
C ILE A 18 7.23 -12.07 0.12
N ILE A 19 7.30 -12.76 -1.03
CA ILE A 19 7.33 -12.10 -2.35
C ILE A 19 6.03 -11.33 -2.58
N LEU A 20 4.88 -11.96 -2.31
CA LEU A 20 3.57 -11.33 -2.46
C LEU A 20 3.36 -10.14 -1.51
N VAL A 21 3.87 -10.22 -0.27
CA VAL A 21 3.87 -9.10 0.68
C VAL A 21 4.68 -7.93 0.13
N LYS A 22 5.85 -8.18 -0.48
CA LYS A 22 6.67 -7.12 -1.09
C LYS A 22 5.97 -6.40 -2.24
N PHE A 23 5.20 -7.12 -3.06
CA PHE A 23 4.41 -6.50 -4.13
C PHE A 23 3.22 -5.68 -3.62
N SER A 24 2.74 -5.94 -2.39
CA SER A 24 1.54 -5.31 -1.82
C SER A 24 1.85 -4.29 -0.73
N ILE A 25 3.08 -3.76 -0.69
CA ILE A 25 3.47 -2.68 0.22
C ILE A 25 2.61 -1.45 -0.08
N VAL A 26 2.01 -0.89 0.96
CA VAL A 26 1.19 0.33 0.89
C VAL A 26 1.82 1.38 1.79
N PRO A 27 1.89 2.64 1.35
CA PRO A 27 2.40 3.71 2.20
C PRO A 27 1.47 3.90 3.40
N VAL A 28 2.05 4.19 4.57
CA VAL A 28 1.29 4.52 5.79
C VAL A 28 1.46 5.99 6.14
N ARG A 29 0.36 6.73 6.22
CA ARG A 29 0.41 8.14 6.60
C ARG A 29 0.43 8.22 8.13
N ARG A 30 1.51 8.74 8.67
CA ARG A 30 1.63 9.08 10.10
C ARG A 30 1.31 10.56 10.28
N GLY A 31 0.76 10.90 11.43
CA GLY A 31 0.45 12.26 11.85
C GLY A 31 0.75 12.46 13.33
N TYR A 32 0.28 13.58 13.83
CA TYR A 32 0.33 13.97 15.24
C TYR A 32 -1.09 13.90 15.80
N TRP A 33 -1.25 13.69 17.11
CA TRP A 33 -2.58 13.89 17.69
C TRP A 33 -2.88 15.39 17.73
N TRP A 34 -2.13 16.18 18.51
CA TRP A 34 -2.48 17.57 18.82
C TRP A 34 -1.39 18.58 18.44
N ASN A 35 -0.18 18.43 18.99
CA ASN A 35 0.95 19.31 18.68
C ASN A 35 1.91 18.62 17.70
N GLU A 36 2.39 19.36 16.71
CA GLU A 36 3.39 18.92 15.72
C GLU A 36 4.82 18.91 16.29
N MET A 37 5.00 18.41 17.52
CA MET A 37 6.32 18.34 18.15
C MET A 37 7.03 17.04 17.82
N GLY A 38 8.22 17.13 17.23
CA GLY A 38 9.06 15.99 16.92
C GLY A 38 8.64 15.26 15.65
N LYS A 39 8.74 13.92 15.64
CA LYS A 39 8.37 13.08 14.49
C LYS A 39 6.89 12.66 14.59
N PRO A 40 6.20 12.41 13.45
CA PRO A 40 4.81 11.97 13.47
C PRO A 40 4.71 10.56 14.07
N HIS A 41 3.96 10.44 15.16
CA HIS A 41 3.95 9.28 16.06
C HIS A 41 2.58 8.58 16.16
N THR A 42 1.54 9.06 15.46
CA THR A 42 0.21 8.45 15.51
C THR A 42 -0.49 8.46 14.14
N VAL A 43 -1.72 7.95 14.06
CA VAL A 43 -2.55 7.98 12.83
C VAL A 43 -3.22 9.36 12.73
N PRO A 44 -3.22 10.02 11.56
CA PRO A 44 -3.75 11.39 11.43
C PRO A 44 -5.25 11.51 11.74
N CYS A 45 -6.03 10.48 11.46
CA CYS A 45 -7.48 10.49 11.63
C CYS A 45 -7.99 9.13 12.11
N LYS A 46 -9.20 9.10 12.68
CA LYS A 46 -9.88 7.85 13.01
C LYS A 46 -10.24 7.12 11.71
N VAL A 47 -9.62 5.96 11.46
CA VAL A 47 -9.86 5.16 10.26
C VAL A 47 -10.47 3.81 10.62
N THR A 48 -11.33 3.31 9.75
CA THR A 48 -12.00 2.01 9.90
C THR A 48 -11.79 1.16 8.66
N GLY A 49 -11.26 -0.04 8.87
CA GLY A 49 -11.15 -1.08 7.86
C GLY A 49 -12.15 -2.20 8.10
N CYS A 50 -12.63 -2.83 7.03
CA CYS A 50 -13.64 -3.86 7.10
C CYS A 50 -13.24 -5.06 6.24
N CYS A 51 -13.30 -6.25 6.81
CA CYS A 51 -13.24 -7.51 6.08
C CYS A 51 -13.94 -8.59 6.90
N SER A 52 -15.28 -8.58 6.93
CA SER A 52 -16.14 -9.36 7.85
C SER A 52 -15.92 -9.08 9.35
N VAL A 53 -14.74 -8.58 9.72
CA VAL A 53 -14.32 -8.03 11.00
C VAL A 53 -14.11 -6.54 10.80
N LEU A 54 -14.58 -5.73 11.75
CA LEU A 54 -14.40 -4.28 11.73
C LEU A 54 -13.24 -3.89 12.64
N VAL A 55 -12.20 -3.28 12.08
CA VAL A 55 -11.05 -2.77 12.84
C VAL A 55 -11.01 -1.25 12.72
N ARG A 56 -10.96 -0.57 13.87
CA ARG A 56 -10.86 0.89 13.96
C ARG A 56 -9.53 1.27 14.59
N LEU A 57 -8.80 2.18 13.94
CA LEU A 57 -7.62 2.83 14.48
C LEU A 57 -8.01 4.24 14.94
N ILE A 58 -7.59 4.60 16.14
CA ILE A 58 -7.88 5.88 16.79
C ILE A 58 -6.54 6.50 17.23
N PRO A 59 -6.30 7.79 16.98
CA PRO A 59 -5.08 8.46 17.47
C PRO A 59 -4.99 8.43 18.99
N LYS A 60 -3.76 8.29 19.53
CA LYS A 60 -3.49 8.23 20.98
C LYS A 60 -2.42 9.27 21.44
N GLN A 61 -2.60 9.85 22.63
CA GLN A 61 -1.88 11.00 23.24
C GLN A 61 -1.50 10.49 24.60
N LEU A 62 -0.25 10.09 24.71
CA LEU A 62 0.42 9.96 25.99
C LEU A 62 1.68 10.80 25.91
N MET A 63 1.53 12.07 26.31
CA MET A 63 2.59 13.08 26.25
C MET A 63 3.77 12.79 27.20
N MET A 64 3.76 11.68 27.94
CA MET A 64 4.75 11.36 29.00
C MET A 64 5.52 10.04 28.82
N ALA A 65 5.28 9.25 27.77
CA ALA A 65 5.81 7.86 27.70
C ALA A 65 6.67 7.51 26.47
N GLY A 66 6.78 8.37 25.45
CA GLY A 66 7.65 8.08 24.29
C GLY A 66 7.23 6.86 23.45
N ILE A 67 5.93 6.65 23.24
CA ILE A 67 5.38 5.50 22.49
C ILE A 67 4.63 5.97 21.22
N ASP A 68 4.87 5.29 20.08
CA ASP A 68 4.26 5.49 18.73
C ASP A 68 2.78 5.02 18.65
N ASP A 69 1.95 5.63 19.49
CA ASP A 69 0.70 5.10 20.00
C ASP A 69 -0.52 5.19 19.04
N CYS A 70 -1.27 4.09 18.90
CA CYS A 70 -2.64 4.06 18.36
C CYS A 70 -3.56 3.19 19.23
N TYR A 71 -4.80 3.64 19.47
CA TYR A 71 -5.84 2.79 20.05
C TYR A 71 -6.51 1.98 18.95
N THR A 72 -6.75 0.71 19.22
CA THR A 72 -7.45 -0.19 18.30
C THR A 72 -8.75 -0.67 18.94
N SER A 73 -9.83 -0.70 18.16
CA SER A 73 -11.05 -1.39 18.55
C SER A 73 -11.45 -2.34 17.43
N ALA A 74 -11.63 -3.62 17.75
CA ALA A 74 -12.08 -4.63 16.81
C ALA A 74 -13.49 -5.12 17.20
N ARG A 75 -14.35 -5.31 16.21
CA ARG A 75 -15.70 -5.86 16.38
C ARG A 75 -15.89 -7.04 15.42
N ASP A 76 -16.82 -7.91 15.76
CA ASP A 76 -17.15 -9.17 15.06
C ASP A 76 -16.15 -10.31 15.29
N CYS A 77 -16.17 -11.35 14.45
CA CYS A 77 -15.40 -12.59 14.64
C CYS A 77 -13.88 -12.41 14.42
N THR A 78 -13.21 -11.83 15.42
CA THR A 78 -11.76 -11.58 15.45
C THR A 78 -10.92 -12.87 15.49
N ALA A 79 -11.53 -14.02 15.78
CA ALA A 79 -10.84 -15.32 15.79
C ALA A 79 -10.30 -15.72 14.40
N THR A 80 -10.82 -15.14 13.32
CA THR A 80 -10.34 -15.40 11.95
C THR A 80 -9.15 -14.50 11.60
N LEU A 81 -7.93 -14.99 11.85
CA LEU A 81 -6.68 -14.23 11.70
C LEU A 81 -6.51 -13.58 10.32
N GLY A 82 -6.85 -14.29 9.23
CA GLY A 82 -6.73 -13.76 7.86
C GLY A 82 -7.62 -12.54 7.61
N ASN A 83 -8.87 -12.58 8.09
CA ASN A 83 -9.82 -11.49 7.94
C ASN A 83 -9.47 -10.31 8.84
N PHE A 84 -9.05 -10.57 10.07
CA PHE A 84 -8.60 -9.54 11.00
C PHE A 84 -7.37 -8.78 10.46
N ALA A 85 -6.38 -9.52 9.94
CA ALA A 85 -5.20 -8.91 9.33
C ALA A 85 -5.57 -8.09 8.08
N LYS A 86 -6.48 -8.61 7.24
CA LYS A 86 -6.97 -7.90 6.05
C LYS A 86 -7.74 -6.62 6.39
N ALA A 87 -8.59 -6.66 7.41
CA ALA A 87 -9.31 -5.48 7.91
C ALA A 87 -8.35 -4.42 8.48
N THR A 88 -7.30 -4.85 9.19
CA THR A 88 -6.27 -3.95 9.72
C THR A 88 -5.48 -3.29 8.58
N PHE A 89 -5.07 -4.07 7.58
CA PHE A 89 -4.38 -3.55 6.40
C PHE A 89 -5.24 -2.53 5.64
N ASP A 90 -6.54 -2.82 5.47
CA ASP A 90 -7.49 -1.92 4.83
C ASP A 90 -7.65 -0.59 5.60
N ALA A 91 -7.70 -0.65 6.93
CA ALA A 91 -7.73 0.54 7.79
C ALA A 91 -6.48 1.41 7.58
N ILE A 92 -5.31 0.78 7.51
CA ILE A 92 -4.03 1.47 7.28
C ILE A 92 -3.97 2.07 5.87
N SER A 93 -4.38 1.36 4.83
CA SER A 93 -4.39 1.91 3.46
C SER A 93 -5.28 3.13 3.33
N LYS A 94 -6.37 3.18 4.10
CA LYS A 94 -7.30 4.32 4.12
C LYS A 94 -6.72 5.56 4.79
N THR A 95 -5.60 5.47 5.52
CA THR A 95 -4.94 6.66 6.11
C THR A 95 -4.55 7.71 5.07
N PHE A 96 -4.18 7.29 3.86
CA PHE A 96 -3.91 8.19 2.73
C PHE A 96 -5.16 8.66 2.01
N SER A 97 -6.25 7.89 2.06
CA SER A 97 -7.52 8.31 1.44
C SER A 97 -8.20 9.47 2.16
N TYR A 98 -7.82 9.72 3.42
CA TYR A 98 -8.40 10.81 4.19
C TYR A 98 -7.77 12.16 3.82
N LEU A 99 -8.59 13.06 3.30
CA LEU A 99 -8.18 14.41 2.95
C LEU A 99 -8.16 15.29 4.20
N THR A 100 -6.96 15.57 4.71
CA THR A 100 -6.74 16.55 5.78
C THR A 100 -6.45 17.93 5.19
N HIS A 101 -6.66 18.99 5.99
CA HIS A 101 -6.47 20.38 5.57
C HIS A 101 -5.10 20.66 4.93
N ASP A 102 -4.05 19.97 5.39
CA ASP A 102 -2.69 20.05 4.84
C ASP A 102 -2.62 19.69 3.33
N LEU A 103 -3.49 18.80 2.86
CA LEU A 103 -3.53 18.33 1.47
C LEU A 103 -4.51 19.12 0.58
N TRP A 104 -5.11 20.19 1.08
CA TRP A 104 -6.06 20.99 0.28
C TRP A 104 -5.37 21.88 -0.76
N LYS A 105 -4.06 22.09 -0.62
CA LYS A 105 -3.28 22.82 -1.62
C LYS A 105 -3.26 22.05 -2.94
N GLU A 106 -3.44 22.76 -4.04
CA GLU A 106 -3.44 22.15 -5.37
C GLU A 106 -2.12 21.42 -5.64
N THR A 107 -2.22 20.18 -6.12
CA THR A 107 -1.04 19.38 -6.49
C THR A 107 -0.54 19.80 -7.87
N VAL A 108 0.72 20.21 -7.96
CA VAL A 108 1.37 20.43 -9.25
C VAL A 108 1.71 19.08 -9.87
N PHE A 109 1.03 18.74 -10.96
CA PHE A 109 1.30 17.49 -11.69
C PHE A 109 2.59 17.64 -12.49
N THR A 110 3.61 16.87 -12.12
CA THR A 110 4.80 16.67 -12.96
C THR A 110 4.50 15.63 -14.03
N LYS A 111 5.32 15.58 -15.09
CA LYS A 111 5.20 14.53 -16.10
C LYS A 111 5.39 13.17 -15.44
N PHE A 112 4.70 12.15 -15.95
CA PHE A 112 4.87 10.80 -15.44
C PHE A 112 6.28 10.28 -15.77
N PRO A 113 6.95 9.54 -14.87
CA PRO A 113 8.29 9.00 -15.12
C PRO A 113 8.38 8.18 -16.41
N TYR A 114 7.31 7.45 -16.76
CA TYR A 114 7.25 6.71 -18.03
C TYR A 114 7.35 7.62 -19.26
N GLN A 115 6.78 8.82 -19.19
CA GLN A 115 6.83 9.81 -20.26
C GLN A 115 8.19 10.51 -20.32
N GLU A 116 8.82 10.80 -19.18
CA GLU A 116 10.15 11.42 -19.16
C GLU A 116 11.26 10.47 -19.62
N PHE A 117 11.18 9.19 -19.22
CA PHE A 117 12.19 8.18 -19.54
C PHE A 117 11.80 7.27 -20.71
N THR A 118 10.86 7.68 -21.57
CA THR A 118 10.39 6.87 -22.70
C THR A 118 11.54 6.38 -23.59
N ASP A 119 12.45 7.27 -23.98
CA ASP A 119 13.56 6.94 -24.88
C ASP A 119 14.55 5.94 -24.26
N HIS A 120 14.76 6.02 -22.94
CA HIS A 120 15.59 5.08 -22.22
C HIS A 120 14.92 3.71 -22.12
N LEU A 121 13.63 3.69 -21.73
CA LEU A 121 12.86 2.46 -21.59
C LEU A 121 12.75 1.68 -22.90
N VAL A 122 12.52 2.34 -24.04
CA VAL A 122 12.45 1.67 -25.35
C VAL A 122 13.76 0.96 -25.70
N LYS A 123 14.90 1.54 -25.32
CA LYS A 123 16.23 0.97 -25.62
C LYS A 123 16.60 -0.19 -24.71
N THR A 124 16.27 -0.10 -23.42
CA THR A 124 16.68 -1.10 -22.42
C THR A 124 15.66 -2.23 -22.23
N HIS A 125 14.39 -1.97 -22.49
CA HIS A 125 13.31 -2.92 -22.25
C HIS A 125 12.95 -3.66 -23.56
N THR A 126 13.66 -4.75 -23.85
CA THR A 126 13.19 -5.72 -24.84
C THR A 126 11.90 -6.36 -24.32
N ARG A 127 10.76 -6.03 -24.95
CA ARG A 127 9.51 -6.74 -24.68
C ARG A 127 9.73 -8.22 -25.01
N VAL A 128 9.64 -9.10 -24.01
CA VAL A 128 9.74 -10.55 -24.15
C VAL A 128 8.62 -11.15 -25.06
N SER A 129 7.73 -10.32 -25.64
CA SER A 129 6.55 -10.76 -26.39
C SER A 129 6.32 -10.10 -27.76
N VAL A 130 7.36 -9.67 -28.48
CA VAL A 130 7.24 -9.33 -29.91
C VAL A 130 8.14 -10.21 -30.77
N GLN A 131 7.88 -11.52 -30.76
CA GLN A 131 8.17 -12.40 -31.90
C GLN A 131 6.86 -12.73 -32.61
N ARG A 132 6.11 -11.70 -33.02
CA ARG A 132 5.00 -11.86 -33.96
C ARG A 132 5.39 -11.23 -35.28
N THR A 133 5.96 -12.08 -36.13
CA THR A 133 5.93 -12.03 -37.59
C THR A 133 5.73 -10.65 -38.20
N GLN A 134 6.82 -9.98 -38.56
CA GLN A 134 6.81 -9.05 -39.68
C GLN A 134 7.61 -9.70 -40.80
N ALA A 135 6.89 -10.31 -41.75
CA ALA A 135 7.45 -10.57 -43.06
C ALA A 135 7.71 -9.21 -43.73
N PRO A 136 8.84 -9.01 -44.44
CA PRO A 136 9.09 -7.78 -45.15
C PRO A 136 8.05 -7.62 -46.26
N ALA A 137 7.32 -6.50 -46.26
CA ALA A 137 6.53 -6.10 -47.42
C ALA A 137 7.52 -5.76 -48.55
N VAL A 138 7.66 -6.70 -49.48
CA VAL A 138 8.38 -6.52 -50.75
C VAL A 138 7.70 -5.39 -51.51
N THR A 139 8.44 -4.33 -51.82
CA THR A 139 8.03 -3.30 -52.76
C THR A 139 8.04 -3.92 -54.17
N THR A 140 6.85 -4.15 -54.72
CA THR A 140 6.66 -4.44 -56.15
C THR A 140 5.63 -3.48 -56.71
N THR A 141 6.14 -2.38 -57.27
CA THR A 141 5.89 -1.73 -58.59
C THR A 141 6.11 -0.24 -58.46
#